data_AF-A0A2Z3S063-F1
#
_entry.id   AF-A0A2Z3S063-F1
#
_cell.length_a   1.000
_cell.length_b   1.000
_cell.length_c   1.000
_cell.angle_alpha   90.00
_cell.angle_beta   90.00
_cell.angle_gamma   90.00
#
_symmetry.space_group_name_H-M   'P 1'
#
loop_
_entity.id
_entity.type
_entity.pdbx_description
1 polymer ?
#
loop_
_entity_poly.entity_id
_entity_poly.type
_entity_poly.pdbx_seq_one_letter_code
_entity_poly.pdbx_strand_id
1 'polypeptide(L)'
;MLVMDESEFIARALRDYLRSRVDQKVIRSMDWDLEAGEPVSAVCEGLAIADQYSLSLPPLFVQKIEGIEDLRDMEREFIVERLANLPAWWELAS
;
A
#
# COMPACT_ATOMS: atom_id res chain seq x y z
N MET A 1 8.54 23.06 -9.04
CA MET A 1 7.75 21.86 -9.34
C MET A 1 8.00 20.94 -8.16
N LEU A 2 7.02 20.81 -7.26
CA LEU A 2 7.17 19.98 -6.06
C LEU A 2 7.37 18.54 -6.54
N VAL A 3 8.54 17.97 -6.29
CA VAL A 3 8.79 16.54 -6.48
C VAL A 3 7.89 15.87 -5.45
N MET A 4 6.79 15.27 -5.91
CA MET A 4 5.94 14.46 -5.03
C MET A 4 6.81 13.34 -4.49
N ASP A 5 6.78 13.14 -3.17
CA ASP A 5 7.49 12.06 -2.52
C ASP A 5 7.04 10.72 -3.15
N GLU A 6 8.00 9.83 -3.44
CA GLU A 6 7.72 8.54 -4.07
C GLU A 6 6.76 7.72 -3.20
N SER A 7 6.86 7.85 -1.87
CA SER A 7 5.94 7.23 -0.92
C SER A 7 4.48 7.71 -1.11
N GLU A 8 4.27 9.02 -1.36
CA GLU A 8 2.93 9.59 -1.59
C GLU A 8 2.33 9.09 -2.91
N PHE A 9 3.15 8.97 -3.96
CA PHE A 9 2.72 8.38 -5.22
C PHE A 9 2.26 6.93 -5.02
N ILE A 10 3.06 6.13 -4.33
CA ILE A 10 2.75 4.72 -4.05
C ILE A 10 1.46 4.61 -3.23
N ALA A 11 1.33 5.39 -2.15
CA ALA A 11 0.17 5.39 -1.27
C ALA A 11 -1.13 5.71 -2.03
N ARG A 12 -1.12 6.75 -2.86
CA ARG A 12 -2.29 7.14 -3.68
C ARG A 12 -2.65 6.07 -4.70
N ALA A 13 -1.64 5.49 -5.37
CA ALA A 13 -1.85 4.41 -6.33
C ALA A 13 -2.42 3.15 -5.66
N LEU A 14 -1.90 2.78 -4.49
CA LEU A 14 -2.37 1.63 -3.71
C LEU A 14 -3.81 1.84 -3.25
N ARG A 15 -4.12 3.04 -2.74
CA ARG A 15 -5.47 3.41 -2.35
C ARG A 15 -6.44 3.27 -3.51
N ASP A 16 -6.11 3.79 -4.69
CA ASP A 16 -6.99 3.72 -5.85
C ASP A 16 -7.18 2.28 -6.36
N TYR A 17 -6.12 1.47 -6.29
CA TYR A 17 -6.18 0.03 -6.58
C TYR A 17 -7.13 -0.70 -5.62
N LEU A 18 -7.05 -0.43 -4.32
CA LEU A 18 -7.89 -1.08 -3.31
C LEU A 18 -9.33 -0.55 -3.32
N ARG A 19 -9.54 0.73 -3.64
CA ARG A 19 -10.87 1.36 -3.70
C ARG A 19 -11.82 0.69 -4.69
N SER A 20 -11.32 0.05 -5.73
CA SER A 20 -12.17 -0.71 -6.66
C SER A 20 -12.46 -2.15 -6.20
N ARG A 21 -11.93 -2.58 -5.05
CA ARG A 21 -11.95 -3.97 -4.55
C ARG A 21 -12.56 -4.13 -3.16
N VAL A 22 -12.59 -3.06 -2.37
CA VAL A 22 -13.16 -3.06 -1.01
C VAL A 22 -14.15 -1.90 -0.83
N ASP A 23 -14.94 -1.96 0.24
CA ASP A 23 -15.87 -0.91 0.59
C ASP A 23 -15.16 0.42 0.89
N GLN A 24 -15.78 1.54 0.48
CA GLN A 24 -15.23 2.88 0.69
C GLN A 24 -14.97 3.20 2.18
N LYS A 25 -15.75 2.60 3.10
CA LYS A 25 -15.55 2.77 4.55
C LYS A 25 -14.19 2.25 5.01
N VAL A 26 -13.66 1.21 4.35
CA VAL A 26 -12.40 0.56 4.68
C VAL A 26 -11.22 1.42 4.21
N ILE A 27 -11.33 2.00 3.01
CA ILE A 27 -10.31 2.88 2.42
C ILE A 27 -10.15 4.21 3.16
N ARG A 28 -11.13 4.58 3.99
CA ARG A 28 -11.15 5.88 4.63
C ARG A 28 -9.95 6.14 5.54
N SER A 29 -9.35 5.09 6.15
CA SER A 29 -8.12 5.26 6.93
C SER A 29 -6.97 5.77 6.07
N MET A 30 -6.76 5.16 4.89
CA MET A 30 -5.75 5.62 3.92
C MET A 30 -6.00 7.06 3.45
N ASP A 31 -7.26 7.45 3.23
CA ASP A 31 -7.60 8.82 2.82
C ASP A 31 -7.23 9.83 3.93
N TRP A 32 -7.44 9.50 5.21
CA TRP A 32 -7.04 10.34 6.33
C TRP A 32 -5.53 10.51 6.45
N ASP A 33 -4.77 9.43 6.31
CA ASP A 33 -3.31 9.47 6.36
C ASP A 33 -2.73 10.32 5.21
N LEU A 34 -3.28 10.15 4.00
CA LEU A 34 -2.90 10.95 2.84
C LEU A 34 -3.25 12.44 3.00
N GLU A 35 -4.37 12.76 3.63
CA GLU A 35 -4.76 14.15 3.95
C GLU A 35 -3.86 14.76 5.05
N ALA A 36 -3.37 13.94 5.98
CA ALA A 36 -2.45 14.34 7.04
C ALA A 36 -1.00 14.51 6.56
N GLY A 37 -0.68 14.09 5.33
CA GLY A 37 0.69 14.10 4.81
C GLY A 37 1.53 12.95 5.36
N GLU A 38 0.90 11.82 5.69
CA GLU A 38 1.53 10.60 6.20
C GLU A 38 1.48 9.46 5.18
N PRO A 39 2.21 9.55 4.06
CA PRO A 39 2.11 8.57 2.97
C PRO A 39 2.57 7.16 3.38
N VAL A 40 3.56 7.03 4.28
CA VAL A 40 4.03 5.74 4.77
C VAL A 40 2.96 5.06 5.64
N SER A 41 2.29 5.82 6.52
CA SER A 41 1.13 5.33 7.30
C SER A 41 0.05 4.80 6.35
N ALA A 42 -0.27 5.57 5.30
CA ALA A 42 -1.24 5.15 4.29
C ALA A 42 -0.84 3.86 3.55
N VAL A 43 0.46 3.65 3.26
CA VAL A 43 0.96 2.40 2.68
C VAL A 43 0.76 1.23 3.64
N CYS A 44 1.11 1.39 4.93
CA CYS A 44 0.91 0.37 5.96
C CYS A 44 -0.57 -0.01 6.11
N GLU A 45 -1.47 0.98 6.16
CA GLU A 45 -2.92 0.78 6.16
C GLU A 45 -3.38 0.02 4.91
N GLY A 46 -2.90 0.42 3.73
CA GLY A 46 -3.23 -0.28 2.48
C GLY A 46 -2.78 -1.74 2.47
N LEU A 47 -1.60 -2.04 2.99
CA LEU A 47 -1.11 -3.42 3.13
C LEU A 47 -1.95 -4.23 4.14
N ALA A 48 -2.33 -3.62 5.26
CA ALA A 48 -3.21 -4.27 6.24
C ALA A 48 -4.59 -4.58 5.64
N ILE A 49 -5.14 -3.67 4.85
CA ILE A 49 -6.41 -3.88 4.12
C ILE A 49 -6.24 -4.99 3.08
N ALA A 50 -5.17 -4.97 2.29
CA ALA A 50 -4.91 -6.02 1.30
C ALA A 50 -4.82 -7.40 1.94
N ASP A 51 -4.12 -7.52 3.07
CA ASP A 51 -4.01 -8.76 3.85
C ASP A 51 -5.37 -9.20 4.42
N GLN A 52 -6.07 -8.30 5.12
CA GLN A 52 -7.38 -8.56 5.72
C GLN A 52 -8.42 -9.06 4.70
N TYR A 53 -8.38 -8.53 3.48
CA TYR A 53 -9.30 -8.91 2.40
C TYR A 53 -8.73 -9.99 1.47
N SER A 54 -7.55 -10.54 1.79
CA SER A 54 -6.86 -11.54 0.97
C SER A 54 -6.76 -11.11 -0.50
N LEU A 55 -6.36 -9.87 -0.73
CA LEU A 55 -6.15 -9.28 -2.05
C LEU A 55 -4.69 -9.42 -2.44
N SER A 56 -4.45 -9.97 -3.63
CA SER A 56 -3.12 -9.96 -4.22
C SER A 56 -2.78 -8.56 -4.72
N LEU A 57 -1.50 -8.20 -4.64
CA LEU A 57 -0.97 -6.97 -5.21
C LEU A 57 -0.17 -7.28 -6.49
N PRO A 58 -0.32 -6.49 -7.55
CA PRO A 58 0.57 -6.57 -8.70
C PRO A 58 2.04 -6.48 -8.29
N PRO A 59 2.97 -7.22 -8.92
CA PRO A 59 4.38 -7.24 -8.54
C PRO A 59 5.03 -5.85 -8.51
N LEU A 60 4.57 -4.94 -9.37
CA LEU A 60 5.05 -3.56 -9.39
C LEU A 60 4.77 -2.81 -8.07
N PHE A 61 3.63 -3.07 -7.40
CA PHE A 61 3.37 -2.49 -6.08
C PHE A 61 4.35 -3.03 -5.04
N VAL A 62 4.58 -4.34 -5.03
CA VAL A 62 5.52 -4.98 -4.10
C VAL A 62 6.92 -4.37 -4.26
N GLN A 63 7.43 -4.34 -5.49
CA GLN A 63 8.75 -3.77 -5.79
C GLN A 63 8.86 -2.31 -5.34
N LYS A 64 7.82 -1.51 -5.56
CA LYS A 64 7.82 -0.09 -5.20
C LYS A 64 7.72 0.13 -3.70
N ILE A 65 6.92 -0.66 -2.99
CA ILE A 65 6.78 -0.60 -1.53
C ILE A 65 8.08 -1.06 -0.84
N GLU A 66 8.72 -2.13 -1.32
CA GLU A 66 10.02 -2.58 -0.82
C GLU A 66 11.14 -1.54 -1.04
N GLY A 67 11.00 -0.71 -2.07
CA GLY A 67 11.93 0.35 -2.42
C GLY A 67 11.75 1.66 -1.64
N ILE A 68 10.80 1.76 -0.69
CA ILE A 68 10.62 2.97 0.11
C ILE A 68 11.84 3.14 1.04
N GLU A 69 12.52 4.28 0.90
CA GLU A 69 13.67 4.66 1.72
C GLU A 69 13.23 5.36 3.03
N ASP A 70 14.17 5.56 3.96
CA ASP A 70 13.97 6.29 5.23
C ASP A 70 12.85 5.80 6.17
N LEU A 71 12.41 4.55 6.01
CA LEU A 71 11.46 3.89 6.91
C LEU A 71 12.05 3.72 8.32
N ARG A 72 11.22 3.95 9.35
CA ARG A 72 11.51 3.52 10.72
C ARG A 72 11.56 1.99 10.76
N ASP A 73 12.35 1.43 11.68
CA ASP A 73 12.50 -0.03 11.82
C ASP A 73 11.14 -0.74 11.96
N MET A 74 10.24 -0.18 12.77
CA MET A 74 8.89 -0.72 12.95
C MET A 74 8.04 -0.72 11.66
N GLU A 75 8.22 0.27 10.78
CA GLU A 75 7.48 0.35 9.52
C GLU A 75 8.03 -0.67 8.52
N ARG A 76 9.35 -0.78 8.46
CA ARG A 76 10.04 -1.78 7.65
C ARG A 76 9.62 -3.20 8.03
N GLU A 77 9.66 -3.52 9.32
CA GLU A 77 9.22 -4.82 9.83
C GLU A 77 7.77 -5.11 9.48
N PHE A 78 6.89 -4.14 9.71
CA PHE A 78 5.47 -4.27 9.38
C PHE A 78 5.24 -4.50 7.88
N ILE A 79 5.90 -3.73 7.01
CA ILE A 79 5.78 -3.86 5.56
C ILE A 79 6.23 -5.24 5.09
N VAL A 80 7.40 -5.70 5.56
CA VAL A 80 7.95 -7.01 5.20
C VAL A 80 7.02 -8.14 5.63
N GLU A 81 6.52 -8.09 6.86
CA GLU A 81 5.58 -9.09 7.38
C GLU A 81 4.29 -9.13 6.56
N ARG A 82 3.68 -7.98 6.27
CA ARG A 82 2.43 -7.92 5.51
C ARG A 82 2.61 -8.40 4.08
N LEU A 83 3.66 -7.96 3.39
CA LEU A 83 3.93 -8.41 2.01
C LEU A 83 4.11 -9.93 1.93
N ALA A 84 4.75 -10.55 2.92
CA ALA A 84 4.93 -12.00 2.99
C ALA A 84 3.61 -12.77 3.18
N ASN A 85 2.59 -12.14 3.79
CA ASN A 85 1.27 -12.74 4.02
C ASN A 85 0.30 -12.58 2.84
N LEU A 86 0.60 -11.69 1.89
CA LEU A 86 -0.29 -11.45 0.77
C LEU A 86 -0.38 -12.68 -0.15
N PRO A 87 -1.57 -12.96 -0.71
CA PRO A 87 -1.73 -14.03 -1.68
C PRO A 87 -0.94 -13.71 -2.95
N ALA A 88 -0.41 -14.76 -3.58
CA ALA A 88 0.35 -14.65 -4.80
C ALA A 88 -0.45 -13.93 -5.91
N TRP A 89 0.23 -13.06 -6.65
CA TRP A 89 -0.33 -12.46 -7.85
C TRP A 89 -0.41 -13.51 -8.96
N TRP A 90 -1.62 -13.95 -9.27
CA TRP A 90 -1.88 -14.71 -10.48
C TRP A 90 -2.22 -13.70 -11.58
N GLU A 91 -1.27 -13.43 -12.48
CA GLU A 91 -1.66 -12.89 -13.77
C GLU A 91 -2.69 -13.88 -14.35
N LEU A 92 -3.90 -13.41 -14.63
CA LEU A 92 -4.74 -14.07 -15.61
C LEU A 92 -3.94 -13.99 -16.92
N ALA A 93 -3.13 -15.02 -17.16
CA ALA A 93 -2.50 -15.28 -18.44
C ALA A 93 -3.60 -15.16 -19.49
N SER A 94 -3.57 -14.05 -20.22
CA SER A 94 -4.43 -13.80 -21.38
C SER A 94 -3.65 -14.20 -22.62
#